data_AF-A0A956M1Q0-F1
#
_entry.id   AF-A0A956M1Q0-F1
#
_cell.length_a   1.000
_cell.length_b   1.000
_cell.length_c   1.000
_cell.angle_alpha   90.00
_cell.angle_beta   90.00
_cell.angle_gamma   90.00
#
_symmetry.space_group_name_H-M   'P 1'
#
loop_
_entity.id
_entity.type
_entity.pdbx_description
1 polymer ?
#
loop_
_entity_poly.entity_id
_entity_poly.type
_entity_poly.pdbx_seq_one_letter_code
_entity_poly.pdbx_strand_id
1 'polypeptide(L)'
;MSDPLLRYRSEFPILETCTYLVSHSLGALPARGRAGLNHFAREWDELGVRAWRESWWNLGSELGDRVAGLLGASPGTVVMQPNVTLASAVFLSSVDFSPERPKLVTTELDFPSLLYLYDRAPFPNMEVVRVPSDDGLQIDPGRLLDAIDTRTRVVAICHVLFRSAAIQDVRAVVEKAHRVGALV
;
A
#
# COMPACT_ATOMS: atom_id res chain seq x y z
N MET A 1 3.86 -0.78 -35.61
CA MET A 1 3.86 -1.79 -34.53
C MET A 1 2.47 -1.84 -33.93
N SER A 2 1.87 -3.03 -33.80
CA SER A 2 0.64 -3.19 -33.02
C SER A 2 1.05 -3.29 -31.56
N ASP A 3 0.66 -2.32 -30.74
CA ASP A 3 0.83 -2.41 -29.29
C ASP A 3 -0.26 -3.35 -28.73
N PRO A 4 0.11 -4.50 -28.15
CA PRO A 4 -0.85 -5.48 -27.64
C PRO A 4 -1.70 -4.94 -26.49
N LEU A 5 -1.30 -3.85 -25.83
CA LEU A 5 -2.07 -3.23 -24.75
C LEU A 5 -3.26 -2.42 -25.26
N LEU A 6 -3.26 -1.99 -26.53
CA LEU A 6 -4.36 -1.22 -27.11
C LEU A 6 -5.70 -1.99 -27.11
N ARG A 7 -5.66 -3.33 -27.05
CA ARG A 7 -6.85 -4.17 -26.90
C ARG A 7 -7.65 -3.89 -25.62
N TYR A 8 -7.00 -3.34 -24.59
CA TYR A 8 -7.65 -2.98 -23.33
C TYR A 8 -8.20 -1.56 -23.34
N ARG A 9 -7.92 -0.74 -24.35
CA ARG A 9 -8.35 0.66 -24.34
C ARG A 9 -9.87 0.81 -24.25
N SER A 10 -10.61 -0.05 -24.96
CA SER A 10 -12.09 -0.09 -24.91
C SER A 10 -12.65 -0.54 -23.56
N GLU A 11 -11.83 -1.12 -22.69
CA GLU A 11 -12.22 -1.46 -21.31
C GLU A 11 -12.43 -0.19 -20.45
N PHE A 12 -11.89 0.96 -20.86
CA PHE A 12 -11.94 2.20 -20.09
C PHE A 12 -12.69 3.30 -20.85
N PRO A 13 -14.01 3.45 -20.65
CA PRO A 13 -14.84 4.39 -21.43
C PRO A 13 -14.37 5.85 -21.40
N ILE A 14 -13.74 6.28 -20.30
CA ILE A 14 -13.21 7.66 -20.19
C ILE A 14 -12.16 7.98 -21.26
N LEU A 15 -11.48 6.97 -21.79
CA LEU A 15 -10.46 7.13 -22.83
C LEU A 15 -11.05 7.45 -24.21
N GLU A 16 -12.37 7.36 -24.39
CA GLU A 16 -13.06 7.81 -25.61
C GLU A 16 -13.22 9.34 -25.64
N THR A 17 -13.28 9.97 -24.47
CA THR A 17 -13.60 11.41 -24.35
C THR A 17 -12.43 12.26 -23.87
N CYS A 18 -11.38 11.65 -23.29
CA CYS A 18 -10.19 12.39 -22.88
C CYS A 18 -8.89 11.58 -22.94
N THR A 19 -7.79 12.33 -23.01
CA THR A 19 -6.44 11.79 -22.78
C THR A 19 -6.16 11.79 -21.28
N TYR A 20 -6.40 10.66 -20.61
CA TYR A 20 -6.32 10.52 -19.16
C TYR A 20 -4.88 10.29 -18.66
N LEU A 21 -4.17 11.37 -18.29
CA LEU A 21 -2.75 11.33 -17.86
C LEU A 21 -2.57 11.47 -16.34
N VAL A 22 -3.53 10.97 -15.55
CA VAL A 22 -3.57 11.15 -14.09
C VAL A 22 -3.82 9.85 -13.32
N SER A 23 -3.50 8.71 -13.93
CA SER A 23 -3.73 7.37 -13.34
C SER A 23 -2.98 7.12 -12.02
N HIS A 24 -1.90 7.86 -11.76
CA HIS A 24 -1.15 7.80 -10.50
C HIS A 24 -1.96 8.36 -9.31
N SER A 25 -2.94 9.23 -9.58
CA SER A 25 -3.84 9.76 -8.55
C SER A 25 -5.04 8.83 -8.36
N LEU A 26 -5.72 8.48 -9.46
CA LEU A 26 -6.85 7.56 -9.47
C LEU A 26 -6.88 6.80 -10.80
N GLY A 27 -6.98 5.48 -10.75
CA GLY A 27 -7.12 4.67 -11.96
C GLY A 27 -8.44 4.96 -12.69
N ALA A 28 -8.41 4.92 -14.03
CA ALA A 28 -9.64 4.96 -14.82
C ALA A 28 -10.51 3.73 -14.49
N LEU A 29 -11.82 3.94 -14.28
CA LEU A 29 -12.74 2.85 -13.95
C LEU A 29 -12.93 1.93 -15.18
N PRO A 30 -12.52 0.65 -15.12
CA PRO A 30 -12.79 -0.29 -16.20
C PRO A 30 -14.28 -0.68 -16.25
N ALA A 31 -14.78 -1.07 -17.43
CA ALA A 31 -16.16 -1.52 -17.66
C ALA A 31 -16.52 -2.72 -16.78
N ARG A 32 -15.62 -3.69 -16.61
CA ARG A 32 -15.78 -4.83 -15.71
C ARG A 32 -15.79 -4.41 -14.24
N GLY A 33 -15.04 -3.38 -13.87
CA GLY A 33 -15.09 -2.78 -12.53
C GLY A 33 -16.48 -2.18 -12.25
N ARG A 34 -17.03 -1.43 -13.20
CA ARG A 34 -18.41 -0.91 -13.12
C ARG A 34 -19.44 -2.03 -13.03
N ALA A 35 -19.28 -3.10 -13.82
CA ALA A 35 -20.17 -4.26 -13.75
C ALA A 35 -20.13 -4.93 -12.37
N GLY A 36 -18.94 -5.03 -11.75
CA GLY A 36 -18.78 -5.53 -10.38
C GLY A 36 -19.48 -4.67 -9.33
N LEU A 37 -19.35 -3.33 -9.42
CA LEU A 37 -20.07 -2.41 -8.54
C LEU A 37 -21.60 -2.56 -8.67
N ASN A 38 -22.10 -2.65 -9.91
CA ASN A 38 -23.52 -2.87 -10.16
C ASN A 38 -23.99 -4.23 -9.63
N HIS A 39 -23.14 -5.26 -9.69
CA HIS A 39 -23.45 -6.57 -9.13
C HIS A 39 -23.55 -6.54 -7.61
N PHE A 40 -22.57 -5.91 -6.94
CA PHE A 40 -22.59 -5.73 -5.49
C PHE A 40 -23.85 -5.00 -5.01
N ALA A 41 -24.26 -3.93 -5.71
CA ALA A 41 -25.49 -3.20 -5.39
C ALA A 41 -26.74 -4.08 -5.56
N ARG A 42 -26.84 -4.84 -6.66
CA ARG A 42 -27.97 -5.76 -6.89
C ARG A 42 -28.08 -6.84 -5.82
N GLU A 43 -26.96 -7.43 -5.40
CA GLU A 43 -26.99 -8.42 -4.31
C GLU A 43 -27.56 -7.82 -3.02
N TRP A 44 -27.23 -6.56 -2.72
CA TRP A 44 -27.79 -5.86 -1.58
C TRP A 44 -29.31 -5.70 -1.73
N ASP A 45 -29.78 -5.21 -2.88
CA ASP A 45 -31.20 -5.01 -3.16
C ASP A 45 -32.02 -6.32 -3.04
N GLU A 46 -31.48 -7.43 -3.57
CA GLU A 46 -32.18 -8.72 -3.68
C GLU A 46 -32.10 -9.57 -2.39
N LEU A 47 -30.95 -9.53 -1.70
CA LEU A 47 -30.67 -10.42 -0.56
C LEU A 47 -30.73 -9.70 0.80
N GLY A 48 -30.52 -8.38 0.83
CA GLY A 48 -30.37 -7.61 2.06
C GLY A 48 -29.26 -8.18 2.94
N VAL A 49 -29.51 -8.31 4.25
CA VAL A 49 -28.55 -8.87 5.20
C VAL A 49 -28.09 -10.30 4.85
N ARG A 50 -28.88 -11.06 4.07
CA ARG A 50 -28.49 -12.42 3.66
C ARG A 50 -27.26 -12.42 2.76
N ALA A 51 -26.96 -11.32 2.07
CA ALA A 51 -25.78 -11.17 1.24
C ALA A 51 -24.48 -11.48 2.01
N TRP A 52 -24.42 -11.17 3.31
CA TRP A 52 -23.30 -11.55 4.17
C TRP A 52 -23.01 -13.05 4.11
N ARG A 53 -24.01 -13.88 4.44
CA ARG A 53 -23.85 -15.34 4.50
C ARG A 53 -23.70 -15.96 3.13
N GLU A 54 -24.36 -15.40 2.12
CA GLU A 54 -24.49 -16.02 0.80
C GLU A 54 -23.37 -15.62 -0.17
N SER A 55 -22.70 -14.49 0.05
CA SER A 55 -21.66 -13.96 -0.86
C SER A 55 -20.56 -13.19 -0.11
N TRP A 56 -20.93 -12.13 0.61
CA TRP A 56 -19.96 -11.10 1.03
C TRP A 56 -18.96 -11.51 2.10
N TRP A 57 -19.29 -12.51 2.93
CA TRP A 57 -18.42 -12.96 4.03
C TRP A 57 -17.03 -13.39 3.53
N ASN A 58 -16.97 -14.05 2.38
CA ASN A 58 -15.72 -14.57 1.82
C ASN A 58 -15.07 -13.63 0.79
N LEU A 59 -15.76 -12.57 0.35
CA LEU A 59 -15.25 -11.68 -0.72
C LEU A 59 -13.88 -11.10 -0.38
N GLY A 60 -13.65 -10.75 0.89
CA GLY A 60 -12.38 -10.19 1.35
C GLY A 60 -11.21 -11.18 1.21
N SER A 61 -11.40 -12.43 1.66
CA SER A 61 -10.36 -13.46 1.58
C SER A 61 -10.15 -13.96 0.14
N GLU A 62 -11.23 -14.15 -0.63
CA GLU A 62 -11.14 -14.54 -2.04
C GLU A 62 -10.43 -13.48 -2.88
N LEU A 63 -10.72 -12.20 -2.65
CA LEU A 63 -10.00 -11.12 -3.31
C LEU A 63 -8.54 -11.05 -2.85
N GLY A 64 -8.29 -11.27 -1.56
CA GLY A 64 -6.94 -11.38 -0.99
C GLY A 64 -6.11 -12.44 -1.71
N ASP A 65 -6.63 -13.66 -1.87
CA ASP A 65 -5.92 -14.77 -2.54
C ASP A 65 -5.65 -14.48 -4.02
N ARG A 66 -6.57 -13.81 -4.71
CA ARG A 66 -6.35 -13.37 -6.09
C ARG A 66 -5.23 -12.34 -6.19
N VAL A 67 -5.16 -11.41 -5.23
CA VAL A 67 -4.07 -10.42 -5.15
C VAL A 67 -2.76 -11.09 -4.73
N ALA A 68 -2.79 -12.08 -3.84
CA ALA A 68 -1.61 -12.83 -3.42
C ALA A 68 -0.87 -13.44 -4.62
N GLY A 69 -1.61 -14.03 -5.57
CA GLY A 69 -1.02 -14.55 -6.81
C GLY A 69 -0.31 -13.49 -7.67
N LEU A 70 -0.81 -12.24 -7.69
CA LEU A 70 -0.14 -11.13 -8.39
C LEU A 70 1.12 -10.65 -7.67
N LEU A 71 1.12 -10.69 -6.34
CA LEU A 71 2.24 -10.28 -5.50
C LEU A 71 3.30 -11.38 -5.32
N GLY A 72 3.02 -12.62 -5.75
CA GLY A 72 3.86 -13.79 -5.45
C GLY A 72 3.80 -14.22 -3.98
N ALA A 73 2.74 -13.87 -3.27
CA ALA A 73 2.49 -14.24 -1.88
C ALA A 73 1.73 -15.57 -1.77
N SER A 74 1.83 -16.24 -0.63
CA SER A 74 1.12 -17.48 -0.36
C SER A 74 -0.40 -17.26 -0.19
N PRO A 75 -1.24 -18.26 -0.48
CA PRO A 75 -2.66 -18.20 -0.16
C PRO A 75 -2.89 -17.93 1.34
N GLY A 76 -3.90 -17.13 1.66
CA GLY A 76 -4.27 -16.77 3.04
C GLY A 76 -3.36 -15.74 3.70
N THR A 77 -2.37 -15.16 3.00
CA THR A 77 -1.43 -14.17 3.58
C THR A 77 -1.69 -12.73 3.15
N VAL A 78 -2.75 -12.46 2.40
CA VAL A 78 -3.13 -11.12 1.94
C VAL A 78 -4.52 -10.78 2.45
N VAL A 79 -4.66 -9.60 3.06
CA VAL A 79 -5.93 -9.06 3.53
C VAL A 79 -6.23 -7.74 2.82
N MET A 80 -7.45 -7.59 2.33
CA MET A 80 -7.90 -6.36 1.70
C MET A 80 -8.23 -5.30 2.75
N GLN A 81 -7.80 -4.07 2.50
CA GLN A 81 -8.07 -2.90 3.33
C GLN A 81 -8.58 -1.75 2.45
N PRO A 82 -9.41 -0.82 2.96
CA PRO A 82 -10.01 0.21 2.13
C PRO A 82 -9.01 1.14 1.45
N ASN A 83 -7.85 1.38 2.08
CA ASN A 83 -6.73 2.12 1.54
C ASN A 83 -5.45 1.82 2.31
N VAL A 84 -4.31 2.28 1.78
CA VAL A 84 -2.98 2.05 2.37
C VAL A 84 -2.81 2.66 3.77
N THR A 85 -3.42 3.82 4.04
CA THR A 85 -3.33 4.47 5.36
C THR A 85 -3.99 3.63 6.44
N LEU A 86 -5.21 3.11 6.17
CA LEU A 86 -5.89 2.21 7.10
C LEU A 86 -5.16 0.88 7.24
N ALA A 87 -4.62 0.34 6.15
CA ALA A 87 -3.80 -0.87 6.22
C ALA A 87 -2.59 -0.68 7.14
N SER A 88 -1.90 0.45 7.01
CA SER A 88 -0.77 0.84 7.86
C SER A 88 -1.20 1.02 9.32
N ALA A 89 -2.34 1.65 9.59
CA ALA A 89 -2.86 1.81 10.94
C ALA A 89 -3.22 0.47 11.60
N VAL A 90 -3.87 -0.43 10.86
CA VAL A 90 -4.18 -1.79 11.33
C VAL A 90 -2.89 -2.55 11.63
N PHE A 91 -1.92 -2.52 10.72
CA PHE A 91 -0.61 -3.14 10.95
C PHE A 91 0.06 -2.58 12.21
N LEU A 92 0.19 -1.26 12.34
CA LEU A 92 0.85 -0.65 13.49
C LEU A 92 0.14 -0.95 14.81
N SER A 93 -1.19 -1.11 14.81
CA SER A 93 -1.95 -1.52 16.00
C SER A 93 -1.58 -2.92 16.52
N SER A 94 -0.96 -3.75 15.68
CA SER A 94 -0.46 -5.08 16.04
C SER A 94 1.03 -5.11 16.39
N VAL A 95 1.74 -3.98 16.23
CA VAL A 95 3.17 -3.88 16.50
C VAL A 95 3.40 -3.37 17.93
N ASP A 96 4.12 -4.16 18.71
CA ASP A 96 4.65 -3.71 19.99
C ASP A 96 5.93 -2.87 19.80
N PHE A 97 5.86 -1.60 20.20
CA PHE A 97 6.98 -0.67 20.30
C PHE A 97 7.49 -0.66 21.74
N SER A 98 8.43 -1.57 22.02
CA SER A 98 9.16 -1.62 23.30
C SER A 98 10.14 -0.44 23.45
N PRO A 99 10.48 0.00 24.66
CA PRO A 99 11.51 1.02 24.90
C PRO A 99 12.89 0.71 24.26
N GLU A 100 13.23 -0.57 24.14
CA GLU A 100 14.47 -1.05 23.51
C GLU A 100 14.44 -0.87 21.99
N ARG A 101 13.25 -0.99 21.39
CA ARG A 101 13.02 -0.91 19.95
C ARG A 101 11.84 0.03 19.62
N PRO A 102 11.98 1.34 19.85
CA PRO A 102 10.88 2.28 19.65
C PRO A 102 10.78 2.77 18.20
N LYS A 103 11.82 2.59 17.37
CA LYS A 103 11.94 3.35 16.12
C LYS A 103 11.06 2.80 15.00
N LEU A 104 10.29 3.68 14.37
CA LEU A 104 9.73 3.53 13.03
C LEU A 104 10.56 4.39 12.07
N VAL A 105 11.30 3.78 11.16
CA VAL A 105 12.09 4.50 10.14
C VAL A 105 11.23 4.68 8.89
N THR A 106 11.15 5.91 8.39
CA THR A 106 10.46 6.28 7.15
C THR A 106 11.23 7.40 6.44
N THR A 107 10.71 7.91 5.32
CA THR A 107 11.36 8.95 4.52
C THR A 107 10.52 10.21 4.43
N GLU A 108 11.13 11.38 4.20
CA GLU A 108 10.37 12.62 3.95
C GLU A 108 9.54 12.58 2.65
N LEU A 109 9.88 11.69 1.72
CA LEU A 109 9.21 11.56 0.43
C LEU A 109 8.13 10.47 0.39
N ASP A 110 7.91 9.78 1.51
CA ASP A 110 6.81 8.85 1.67
C ASP A 110 5.46 9.55 1.55
N PHE A 111 4.42 8.77 1.22
CA PHE A 111 3.13 9.35 0.89
C PHE A 111 2.53 10.13 2.08
N PRO A 112 2.04 11.37 1.89
CA PRO A 112 1.71 12.27 3.01
C PRO A 112 0.71 11.70 4.03
N SER A 113 -0.27 10.90 3.60
CA SER A 113 -1.24 10.33 4.55
C SER A 113 -0.62 9.32 5.51
N LEU A 114 0.46 8.64 5.12
CA LEU A 114 1.23 7.78 6.02
C LEU A 114 2.03 8.62 7.02
N LEU A 115 2.63 9.71 6.55
CA LEU A 115 3.36 10.64 7.43
C LEU A 115 2.43 11.24 8.50
N TYR A 116 1.22 11.66 8.13
CA TYR A 116 0.21 12.15 9.08
C TYR A 116 -0.21 11.08 10.08
N LEU A 117 -0.35 9.83 9.64
CA LEU A 117 -0.62 8.71 10.52
C LEU A 117 0.51 8.57 11.54
N TYR A 118 1.77 8.53 11.10
CA TYR A 118 2.92 8.34 11.99
C TYR A 118 3.09 9.48 13.00
N ASP A 119 2.87 10.74 12.58
CA ASP A 119 2.95 11.92 13.46
C ASP A 119 1.88 11.95 14.55
N ARG A 120 0.74 11.30 14.31
CA ARG A 120 -0.43 11.33 15.19
C ARG A 120 -0.73 9.99 15.83
N ALA A 121 0.07 8.97 15.56
CA ALA A 121 -0.20 7.63 16.02
C ALA A 121 -0.14 7.60 17.55
N PRO A 122 -1.18 7.11 18.25
CA PRO A 122 -1.23 7.12 19.71
C PRO A 122 -0.41 5.97 20.32
N PHE A 123 0.78 5.69 19.77
CA PHE A 123 1.67 4.62 20.24
C PHE A 123 2.71 5.24 21.18
N PRO A 124 2.60 5.02 22.52
CA PRO A 124 3.32 5.83 23.52
C PRO A 124 4.84 5.84 23.37
N ASN A 125 5.40 4.74 22.87
CA ASN A 125 6.84 4.55 22.74
C ASN A 125 7.35 4.69 21.30
N MET A 126 6.47 4.92 20.31
CA MET A 126 6.91 4.94 18.92
C MET A 126 7.71 6.21 18.62
N GLU A 127 8.95 6.05 18.18
CA GLU A 127 9.86 7.11 17.76
C GLU A 127 9.92 7.14 16.22
N VAL A 128 9.35 8.16 15.59
CA VAL A 128 9.39 8.29 14.12
C VAL A 128 10.71 8.91 13.70
N VAL A 129 11.52 8.16 12.96
CA VAL A 129 12.77 8.63 12.35
C VAL A 129 12.52 8.88 10.87
N ARG A 130 12.61 10.15 10.45
CA ARG A 130 12.42 10.58 9.05
C ARG A 130 13.76 10.84 8.39
N VAL A 131 14.05 10.08 7.35
CA VAL A 131 15.25 10.27 6.53
C VAL A 131 15.00 11.43 5.56
N PRO A 132 15.82 12.49 5.59
CA PRO A 132 15.57 13.68 4.79
C PRO A 132 15.90 13.48 3.31
N SER A 133 15.27 14.29 2.47
CA SER A 133 15.61 14.43 1.06
C SER A 133 16.22 15.80 0.78
N ASP A 134 17.43 15.84 0.25
CA ASP A 134 18.10 17.13 -0.04
C ASP A 134 17.51 17.84 -1.27
N ASP A 135 17.03 17.06 -2.25
CA ASP A 135 16.53 17.56 -3.53
C ASP A 135 15.01 17.49 -3.67
N GLY A 136 14.32 16.87 -2.72
CA GLY A 136 12.87 16.65 -2.74
C GLY A 136 12.40 15.64 -3.80
N LEU A 137 13.33 14.91 -4.43
CA LEU A 137 13.06 13.98 -5.52
C LEU A 137 13.52 12.56 -5.19
N GLN A 138 14.59 12.40 -4.43
CA GLN A 138 15.15 11.10 -4.08
C GLN A 138 15.53 11.01 -2.61
N ILE A 139 15.66 9.77 -2.12
CA ILE A 139 16.22 9.46 -0.81
C ILE A 139 17.61 8.88 -1.03
N ASP A 140 18.59 9.43 -0.30
CA ASP A 140 19.94 8.88 -0.30
C ASP A 140 19.91 7.47 0.32
N PRO A 141 20.29 6.41 -0.43
CA PRO A 141 20.21 5.05 0.08
C PRO A 141 21.12 4.82 1.28
N GLY A 142 22.29 5.48 1.35
CA GLY A 142 23.21 5.36 2.48
C GLY A 142 22.59 5.88 3.77
N ARG A 143 22.04 7.09 3.75
CA ARG A 143 21.32 7.67 4.89
C ARG A 143 20.12 6.84 5.33
N LEU A 144 19.38 6.25 4.38
CA LEU A 144 18.27 5.36 4.71
C LEU A 144 18.77 4.10 5.44
N LEU A 145 19.84 3.48 4.94
CA LEU A 145 20.40 2.29 5.57
C LEU A 145 21.05 2.60 6.93
N ASP A 146 21.68 3.76 7.08
CA ASP A 146 22.30 4.21 8.34
C ASP A 146 21.27 4.52 9.43
N ALA A 147 20.06 4.95 9.05
CA ALA A 147 18.96 5.17 9.99
C ALA A 147 18.39 3.87 10.59
N ILE A 148 18.69 2.71 9.99
CA ILE A 148 18.23 1.40 10.45
C ILE A 148 19.26 0.79 11.41
N ASP A 149 18.87 0.61 12.67
CA ASP A 149 19.73 0.10 13.73
C ASP A 149 19.01 -0.89 14.65
N THR A 150 19.67 -1.35 15.71
CA THR A 150 19.12 -2.32 16.67
C THR A 150 17.91 -1.80 17.45
N ARG A 151 17.67 -0.48 17.47
CA ARG A 151 16.47 0.15 18.05
C ARG A 151 15.33 0.28 17.04
N THR A 152 15.55 -0.02 15.76
CA THR A 152 14.51 -0.07 14.73
C THR A 152 13.57 -1.23 14.95
N ARG A 153 12.26 -0.96 15.02
CA ARG A 153 11.19 -1.96 15.08
C ARG A 153 10.55 -2.19 13.73
N VAL A 154 10.26 -1.10 13.00
CA VAL A 154 9.61 -1.09 11.69
C VAL A 154 10.38 -0.14 10.77
N VAL A 155 10.55 -0.52 9.51
CA VAL A 155 10.95 0.36 8.42
C VAL A 155 9.77 0.47 7.46
N ALA A 156 9.10 1.62 7.42
CA ALA A 156 7.95 1.85 6.56
C ALA A 156 8.35 2.83 5.45
N ILE A 157 8.49 2.32 4.22
CA ILE A 157 8.90 3.11 3.04
C ILE A 157 8.00 2.84 1.83
N CYS A 158 7.83 3.84 0.97
CA CYS A 158 7.19 3.67 -0.34
C CYS A 158 8.16 3.01 -1.34
N HIS A 159 7.80 1.91 -2.00
CA HIS A 159 8.67 1.31 -3.02
C HIS A 159 8.93 2.27 -4.20
N VAL A 160 7.90 2.99 -4.66
CA VAL A 160 7.99 4.02 -5.70
C VAL A 160 7.49 5.34 -5.13
N LEU A 161 8.28 6.40 -5.26
CA LEU A 161 7.93 7.72 -4.74
C LEU A 161 6.89 8.39 -5.64
N PHE A 162 5.76 8.81 -5.06
CA PHE A 162 4.62 9.34 -5.81
C PHE A 162 4.94 10.64 -6.59
N ARG A 163 5.90 11.43 -6.10
CA ARG A 163 6.25 12.73 -6.67
C ARG A 163 7.22 12.62 -7.85
N SER A 164 8.26 11.79 -7.73
CA SER A 164 9.38 11.72 -8.67
C SER A 164 9.42 10.44 -9.50
N ALA A 165 8.58 9.46 -9.18
CA ALA A 165 8.63 8.10 -9.71
C ALA A 165 9.96 7.37 -9.45
N ALA A 166 10.81 7.89 -8.56
CA ALA A 166 12.02 7.20 -8.16
C ALA A 166 11.68 5.88 -7.46
N ILE A 167 12.38 4.82 -7.84
CA ILE A 167 12.23 3.47 -7.28
C ILE A 167 13.31 3.29 -6.23
N GLN A 168 12.91 3.02 -4.98
CA GLN A 168 13.84 2.79 -3.89
C GLN A 168 14.38 1.35 -3.94
N ASP A 169 15.64 1.14 -3.52
CA ASP A 169 16.22 -0.21 -3.38
C ASP A 169 15.65 -0.90 -2.13
N VAL A 170 14.42 -1.40 -2.26
CA VAL A 170 13.71 -2.10 -1.18
C VAL A 170 14.43 -3.38 -0.75
N ARG A 171 15.24 -4.00 -1.63
CA ARG A 171 15.99 -5.21 -1.27
C ARG A 171 17.07 -4.88 -0.24
N ALA A 172 17.87 -3.86 -0.49
CA ALA A 172 18.90 -3.44 0.46
C ALA A 172 18.31 -3.04 1.81
N VAL A 173 17.15 -2.37 1.80
CA VAL A 173 16.42 -1.98 3.02
C VAL A 173 15.93 -3.21 3.79
N VAL A 174 15.28 -4.17 3.13
CA VAL A 174 14.80 -5.42 3.74
C VAL A 174 15.95 -6.21 4.35
N GLU A 175 17.05 -6.37 3.63
CA GLU A 175 18.24 -7.08 4.13
C GLU A 175 18.82 -6.40 5.39
N LYS A 176 18.94 -5.07 5.39
CA LYS A 176 19.44 -4.30 6.53
C LYS A 176 18.50 -4.38 7.73
N ALA A 177 17.20 -4.22 7.52
CA ALA A 177 16.18 -4.31 8.57
C ALA A 177 16.15 -5.70 9.21
N HIS A 178 16.15 -6.77 8.42
CA HIS A 178 16.15 -8.14 8.93
C HIS A 178 17.42 -8.47 9.73
N ARG A 179 18.60 -7.95 9.36
CA ARG A 179 19.84 -8.12 10.13
C ARG A 179 19.76 -7.57 11.56
N VAL A 180 18.93 -6.57 11.81
CA VAL A 180 18.69 -5.99 13.14
C VAL A 180 17.35 -6.44 13.75
N GLY A 181 16.68 -7.41 13.11
CA GLY A 181 15.40 -7.98 13.55
C GLY A 181 14.19 -7.07 13.36
N ALA A 182 14.29 -6.00 12.55
CA ALA A 182 13.20 -5.09 12.23
C ALA A 182 12.25 -5.66 11.17
N LEU A 183 10.98 -5.24 11.23
CA LEU A 183 9.98 -5.48 10.20
C LEU A 183 10.12 -4.44 9.08
N VAL A 184 9.69 -4.77 7.87
CA VAL A 184 9.60 -3.87 6.71
C VAL A 184 8.22 -3.99 6.08
#